data_AF-A0A486XUK9-F1
#
_entry.id   AF-A0A486XUK9-F1
#
_cell.length_a   1.000
_cell.length_b   1.000
_cell.length_c   1.000
_cell.angle_alpha   90.00
_cell.angle_beta   90.00
_cell.angle_gamma   90.00
#
_symmetry.space_group_name_H-M   'P 1'
#
loop_
_entity.id
_entity.type
_entity.pdbx_description
1 polymer ?
#
loop_
_entity_poly.entity_id
_entity_poly.type
_entity_poly.pdbx_seq_one_letter_code
_entity_poly.pdbx_strand_id
1 'polypeptide(L)'
;MLKQTTLLCIALGMLTSCASMDKSECLTADWRTIGFEDGAKGKNETAISEYRQDCAKHGVAPELTLYRQGHREGSERYCTRRNGFVVGKRGGGYQNSCAADLEAGFLVGYNDGKALHDLQRALSTANSALQKQHRLVSDLAQSITAKKELLVADGLVKDERLAILADIEALNIDLLDASQQLPLLEREVRRAEHALAQAEQNLSDYY
;
A
#
# COMPACT_ATOMS: atom_id res chain seq x y z
N MET A 1 -15.09 -45.33 -18.25
CA MET A 1 -14.63 -44.47 -19.36
C MET A 1 -15.63 -43.34 -19.55
N LEU A 2 -15.27 -42.10 -19.22
CA LEU A 2 -15.76 -40.83 -19.82
C LEU A 2 -15.12 -39.68 -19.01
N LYS A 3 -13.89 -39.29 -19.39
CA LYS A 3 -13.54 -38.03 -20.08
C LYS A 3 -13.43 -36.82 -19.13
N GLN A 4 -12.19 -36.58 -18.72
CA GLN A 4 -11.70 -35.36 -18.08
C GLN A 4 -11.99 -34.14 -18.96
N THR A 5 -12.72 -33.16 -18.44
CA THR A 5 -12.74 -31.80 -18.97
C THR A 5 -11.70 -30.99 -18.23
N THR A 6 -10.49 -30.95 -18.80
CA THR A 6 -9.42 -30.05 -18.39
C THR A 6 -9.82 -28.63 -18.82
N LEU A 7 -10.28 -27.82 -17.86
CA LEU A 7 -10.52 -26.39 -18.07
C LEU A 7 -9.16 -25.69 -18.10
N LEU A 8 -8.64 -25.45 -19.30
CA LEU A 8 -7.42 -24.68 -19.55
C LEU A 8 -7.74 -23.19 -19.31
N CYS A 9 -7.56 -22.72 -18.08
CA CYS A 9 -7.56 -21.29 -17.76
C CYS A 9 -6.31 -20.64 -18.38
N ILE A 10 -6.46 -20.10 -19.58
CA ILE A 10 -5.46 -19.21 -20.20
C ILE A 10 -5.42 -17.93 -19.37
N ALA A 11 -4.47 -17.86 -18.43
CA ALA A 11 -4.09 -16.64 -17.76
C ALA A 11 -3.33 -15.76 -18.75
N LEU A 12 -4.07 -14.94 -19.49
CA LEU A 12 -3.50 -13.87 -20.31
C LEU A 12 -3.01 -12.76 -19.38
N GLY A 13 -1.76 -12.89 -18.92
CA GLY A 13 -1.07 -11.81 -18.22
C GLY A 13 -0.82 -10.67 -19.19
N MET A 14 -1.70 -9.65 -19.18
CA MET A 14 -1.41 -8.36 -19.78
C MET A 14 -0.33 -7.68 -18.93
N LEU A 15 0.93 -8.05 -19.17
CA LEU A 15 2.07 -7.26 -18.75
C LEU A 15 2.01 -5.95 -19.53
N THR A 16 1.69 -4.88 -18.81
CA THR A 16 1.76 -3.51 -19.28
C THR A 16 3.15 -3.24 -19.85
N SER A 17 3.26 -3.09 -21.17
CA SER A 17 4.51 -2.65 -21.79
C SER A 17 4.85 -1.26 -21.26
N CYS A 18 6.10 -1.03 -20.83
CA CYS A 18 6.68 0.30 -21.01
C CYS A 18 6.48 0.66 -22.47
N ALA A 19 5.58 1.60 -22.75
CA ALA A 19 5.25 1.98 -24.12
C ALA A 19 6.51 2.56 -24.77
N SER A 20 7.12 1.77 -25.64
CA SER A 20 8.25 2.18 -26.47
C SER A 20 7.69 2.83 -27.73
N MET A 21 8.23 3.98 -28.14
CA MET A 21 7.73 4.67 -29.32
C MET A 21 8.12 3.95 -30.61
N ASP A 22 7.15 3.75 -31.50
CA ASP A 22 7.42 3.22 -32.84
C ASP A 22 7.92 4.31 -33.81
N LYS A 23 8.31 3.90 -35.03
CA LYS A 23 8.83 4.81 -36.05
C LYS A 23 7.84 5.93 -36.41
N SER A 24 6.55 5.62 -36.51
CA SER A 24 5.52 6.59 -36.89
C SER A 24 5.31 7.61 -35.77
N GLU A 25 5.24 7.13 -34.53
CA GLU A 25 5.14 7.96 -33.33
C GLU A 25 6.35 8.90 -33.24
N CYS A 26 7.57 8.39 -33.45
CA CYS A 26 8.78 9.22 -33.46
C CYS A 26 8.76 10.30 -34.55
N LEU A 27 8.28 9.99 -35.76
CA LEU A 27 8.26 10.93 -36.89
C LEU A 27 7.19 12.02 -36.77
N THR A 28 6.11 11.74 -36.03
CA THR A 28 4.94 12.62 -35.93
C THR A 28 4.76 13.21 -34.53
N ALA A 29 5.70 12.95 -33.63
CA ALA A 29 5.68 13.39 -32.25
C ALA A 29 5.61 14.93 -32.12
N ASP A 30 4.64 15.40 -31.34
CA ASP A 30 4.69 16.74 -30.76
C ASP A 30 5.47 16.68 -29.45
N TRP A 31 6.76 16.99 -29.52
CA TRP A 31 7.66 16.90 -28.37
C TRP A 31 7.26 17.84 -27.22
N ARG A 32 6.66 19.00 -27.51
CA ARG A 32 6.19 19.91 -26.44
C ARG A 32 5.00 19.29 -25.72
N THR A 33 4.06 18.72 -26.44
CA THR A 33 2.91 18.02 -25.83
C THR A 33 3.35 16.81 -25.02
N ILE A 34 4.25 15.97 -25.54
CA ILE A 34 4.81 14.83 -24.81
C ILE A 34 5.51 15.29 -23.53
N GLY A 35 6.33 16.35 -23.61
CA GLY A 35 6.96 16.96 -22.44
C GLY A 35 5.94 17.40 -21.41
N PHE A 36 4.91 18.14 -21.83
CA PHE A 36 3.84 18.62 -20.95
C PHE A 36 3.14 17.47 -20.21
N GLU A 37 2.79 16.39 -20.91
CA GLU A 37 2.18 15.24 -20.27
C GLU A 37 3.10 14.56 -19.26
N ASP A 38 4.38 14.39 -19.59
CA ASP A 38 5.36 13.78 -18.70
C ASP A 38 5.56 14.61 -17.43
N GLY A 39 5.71 15.93 -17.56
CA GLY A 39 5.79 16.85 -16.44
C GLY A 39 4.52 16.84 -15.60
N ALA A 40 3.35 16.85 -16.23
CA ALA A 40 2.05 16.79 -15.54
C ALA A 40 1.80 15.46 -14.81
N LYS A 41 2.45 14.38 -15.26
CA LYS A 41 2.46 13.06 -14.61
C LYS A 41 3.56 12.96 -13.53
N GLY A 42 4.38 13.99 -13.35
CA GLY A 42 5.45 14.00 -12.36
C GLY A 42 6.66 13.12 -12.74
N LYS A 43 6.85 12.83 -14.03
CA LYS A 43 8.07 12.17 -14.51
C LYS A 43 9.25 13.14 -14.44
N ASN A 44 10.45 12.61 -14.22
CA ASN A 44 11.67 13.41 -14.29
C ASN A 44 11.92 13.88 -15.74
N GLU A 45 12.50 15.06 -15.94
CA GLU A 45 12.87 15.56 -17.28
C GLU A 45 13.78 14.57 -18.04
N THR A 46 14.58 13.78 -17.31
CA THR A 46 15.45 12.74 -17.87
C THR A 46 14.68 11.62 -18.60
N ALA A 47 13.35 11.52 -18.43
CA ALA A 47 12.49 10.57 -19.15
C ALA A 47 12.62 10.72 -20.69
N ILE A 48 12.99 11.90 -21.19
CA ILE A 48 13.29 12.06 -22.63
C ILE A 48 14.38 11.11 -23.14
N SER A 49 15.26 10.63 -22.27
CA SER A 49 16.32 9.68 -22.64
C SER A 49 15.75 8.37 -23.18
N GLU A 50 14.59 7.94 -22.68
CA GLU A 50 13.88 6.76 -23.18
C GLU A 50 13.42 6.99 -24.62
N TYR A 51 12.78 8.14 -24.91
CA TYR A 51 12.38 8.50 -26.27
C TYR A 51 13.57 8.66 -27.22
N ARG A 52 14.71 9.20 -26.74
CA ARG A 52 15.93 9.28 -27.56
C ARG A 52 16.42 7.90 -27.96
N GLN A 53 16.41 6.95 -27.02
CA GLN A 53 16.84 5.57 -27.29
C GLN A 53 15.92 4.90 -28.31
N ASP A 54 14.62 5.11 -28.21
CA ASP A 54 13.64 4.50 -29.10
C ASP A 54 13.67 5.11 -30.50
N CYS A 55 13.61 6.44 -30.60
CA CYS A 55 13.61 7.12 -31.89
C CYS A 55 14.95 7.04 -32.63
N ALA A 56 16.07 6.87 -31.91
CA ALA A 56 17.38 6.63 -32.54
C ALA A 56 17.42 5.33 -33.37
N LYS A 57 16.66 4.29 -32.98
CA LYS A 57 16.51 3.04 -33.77
C LYS A 57 15.91 3.30 -35.15
N HIS A 58 15.26 4.45 -35.34
CA HIS A 58 14.60 4.87 -36.56
C HIS A 58 15.29 6.08 -37.22
N GLY A 59 16.44 6.51 -36.71
CA GLY A 59 17.17 7.68 -37.21
C GLY A 59 16.49 9.02 -36.91
N VAL A 60 15.60 9.06 -35.91
CA VAL A 60 14.86 10.26 -35.51
C VAL A 60 15.39 10.78 -34.17
N ALA A 61 15.64 12.08 -34.07
CA ALA A 61 16.10 12.72 -32.84
C ALA A 61 14.98 13.58 -32.23
N PRO A 62 14.61 13.36 -30.95
CA PRO A 62 13.64 14.20 -30.26
C PRO A 62 14.05 15.67 -30.16
N GLU A 63 13.08 16.58 -30.28
CA GLU A 63 13.31 18.02 -30.09
C GLU A 63 13.39 18.38 -28.59
N LEU A 64 14.61 18.32 -28.04
CA LEU A 64 14.86 18.52 -26.62
C LEU A 64 14.34 19.84 -26.06
N THR A 65 14.48 20.94 -26.81
CA THR A 65 14.02 22.27 -26.36
C THR A 65 12.50 22.31 -26.20
N LEU A 66 11.76 21.78 -27.18
CA LEU A 66 10.30 21.69 -27.12
C LEU A 66 9.83 20.80 -25.98
N TYR A 67 10.46 19.62 -25.83
CA TYR A 67 10.17 18.72 -24.71
C TYR A 67 10.39 19.38 -23.36
N ARG A 68 11.53 20.03 -23.14
CA ARG A 68 11.83 20.72 -21.88
C ARG A 68 10.84 21.82 -21.56
N GLN A 69 10.46 22.61 -22.57
CA GLN A 69 9.46 23.65 -22.40
C GLN A 69 8.12 23.05 -21.96
N GLY A 70 7.65 22.02 -22.67
CA GLY A 70 6.44 21.31 -22.29
C GLY A 70 6.54 20.72 -20.88
N HIS A 71 7.63 20.00 -20.59
CA HIS A 71 7.87 19.36 -19.29
C HIS A 71 7.84 20.36 -18.16
N ARG A 72 8.43 21.53 -18.34
CA ARG A 72 8.35 22.63 -17.37
C ARG A 72 6.90 23.06 -17.13
N GLU A 73 6.14 23.33 -18.19
CA GLU A 73 4.73 23.74 -18.11
C GLU A 73 3.84 22.68 -17.43
N GLY A 74 4.11 21.39 -17.72
CA GLY A 74 3.44 20.27 -17.06
C GLY A 74 3.82 20.14 -15.59
N SER A 75 5.11 20.28 -15.29
CA SER A 75 5.66 20.22 -13.93
C SER A 75 5.06 21.30 -13.03
N GLU A 76 4.78 22.50 -13.54
CA GLU A 76 4.08 23.54 -12.78
C GLU A 76 2.69 23.11 -12.28
N ARG A 77 2.02 22.20 -13.00
CA ARG A 77 0.74 21.62 -12.57
C ARG A 77 0.92 20.50 -11.55
N TYR A 78 1.96 19.69 -11.70
CA TYR A 78 2.24 18.58 -10.79
C TYR A 78 2.89 19.04 -9.47
N CYS A 79 3.85 19.95 -9.55
CA CYS A 79 4.71 20.40 -8.45
C CYS A 79 4.05 21.48 -7.61
N THR A 80 2.85 21.20 -7.13
CA THR A 80 2.10 22.07 -6.23
C THR A 80 2.10 21.50 -4.83
N ARG A 81 1.97 22.37 -3.82
CA ARG A 81 1.81 21.94 -2.42
C ARG A 81 0.64 20.96 -2.27
N ARG A 82 -0.51 21.26 -2.88
CA ARG A 82 -1.70 20.41 -2.82
C ARG A 82 -1.46 19.04 -3.44
N ASN A 83 -0.82 18.95 -4.61
CA ASN A 83 -0.53 17.66 -5.22
C ASN A 83 0.54 16.88 -4.43
N GLY A 84 1.55 17.56 -3.88
CA GLY A 84 2.50 16.95 -2.95
C GLY A 84 1.78 16.24 -1.80
N PHE A 85 0.84 16.92 -1.15
CA PHE A 85 0.00 16.32 -0.11
C PHE A 85 -0.77 15.09 -0.58
N VAL A 86 -1.40 15.14 -1.76
CA VAL A 86 -2.11 13.98 -2.33
C VAL A 86 -1.16 12.80 -2.55
N VAL A 87 0.03 13.04 -3.10
CA VAL A 87 1.04 12.00 -3.34
C VAL A 87 1.51 11.39 -2.02
N GLY A 88 1.91 12.21 -1.06
CA GLY A 88 2.37 11.77 0.26
C GLY A 88 1.29 10.99 1.03
N LYS A 89 0.05 11.47 1.02
CA LYS A 89 -1.10 10.83 1.69
C LYS A 89 -1.41 9.44 1.14
N ARG A 90 -1.19 9.23 -0.16
CA ARG A 90 -1.35 7.92 -0.81
C ARG A 90 -0.17 6.97 -0.54
N GLY A 91 0.89 7.44 0.13
CA GLY A 91 2.13 6.68 0.32
C GLY A 91 2.98 6.59 -0.94
N GLY A 92 2.76 7.47 -1.91
CA GLY A 92 3.58 7.55 -3.12
C GLY A 92 4.99 8.03 -2.81
N GLY A 93 5.97 7.59 -3.60
CA GLY A 93 7.34 8.11 -3.54
C GLY A 93 7.49 9.40 -4.32
N TYR A 94 8.49 10.22 -3.96
CA TYR A 94 8.91 11.38 -4.73
C TYR A 94 10.27 11.11 -5.38
N GLN A 95 10.35 11.31 -6.70
CA GLN A 95 11.51 10.98 -7.53
C GLN A 95 12.30 12.23 -7.96
N ASN A 96 12.25 13.31 -7.18
CA ASN A 96 12.92 14.57 -7.50
C ASN A 96 12.55 15.09 -8.90
N SER A 97 11.27 14.97 -9.27
CA SER A 97 10.78 15.32 -10.60
C SER A 97 10.45 16.80 -10.75
N CYS A 98 10.37 17.54 -9.64
CA CYS A 98 10.12 18.97 -9.68
C CYS A 98 11.38 19.77 -9.98
N ALA A 99 11.21 20.86 -10.73
CA ALA A 99 12.24 21.87 -10.85
C ALA A 99 12.51 22.51 -9.48
N ALA A 100 13.75 22.96 -9.25
CA ALA A 100 14.21 23.45 -7.95
C ALA A 100 13.35 24.58 -7.36
N ASP A 101 12.78 25.44 -8.20
CA ASP A 101 11.93 26.55 -7.78
C ASP A 101 10.51 26.13 -7.37
N LEU A 102 10.05 24.96 -7.81
CA LEU A 102 8.72 24.40 -7.49
C LEU A 102 8.79 23.35 -6.36
N GLU A 103 9.94 22.70 -6.22
CA GLU A 103 10.15 21.55 -5.34
C GLU A 103 9.87 21.87 -3.86
N ALA A 104 10.32 23.03 -3.38
CA ALA A 104 10.13 23.40 -1.98
C ALA A 104 8.64 23.42 -1.57
N GLY A 105 7.77 23.96 -2.43
CA GLY A 105 6.33 23.99 -2.19
C GLY A 105 5.69 22.62 -2.22
N PHE A 106 6.10 21.78 -3.19
CA PHE A 106 5.65 20.39 -3.30
C PHE A 106 6.06 19.57 -2.06
N LEU A 107 7.31 19.69 -1.61
CA LEU A 107 7.86 18.91 -0.50
C LEU A 107 7.18 19.22 0.84
N VAL A 108 6.76 20.46 1.08
CA VAL A 108 5.95 20.80 2.26
C VAL A 108 4.69 19.94 2.29
N GLY A 109 3.90 19.98 1.20
CA GLY A 109 2.68 19.18 1.13
C GLY A 109 2.96 17.68 1.17
N TYR A 110 3.98 17.22 0.44
CA TYR A 110 4.38 15.81 0.43
C TYR A 110 4.69 15.28 1.83
N ASN A 111 5.46 16.04 2.63
CA ASN A 111 5.80 15.65 3.99
C ASN A 111 4.56 15.63 4.91
N ASP A 112 3.67 16.63 4.79
CA ASP A 112 2.40 16.66 5.52
C ASP A 112 1.53 15.43 5.19
N GLY A 113 1.37 15.14 3.90
CA GLY A 113 0.63 13.97 3.42
C GLY A 113 1.27 12.66 3.86
N LYS A 114 2.60 12.57 3.81
CA LYS A 114 3.34 11.38 4.25
C LYS A 114 3.17 11.14 5.75
N ALA A 115 3.22 12.19 6.57
CA ALA A 115 2.97 12.07 8.00
C ALA A 115 1.57 11.53 8.28
N LEU A 116 0.56 11.99 7.54
CA LEU A 116 -0.80 11.47 7.64
C LEU A 116 -0.89 10.00 7.23
N HIS A 117 -0.22 9.62 6.14
CA HIS A 117 -0.13 8.22 5.70
C HIS A 117 0.54 7.33 6.75
N ASP A 118 1.61 7.80 7.39
CA ASP A 118 2.30 7.08 8.46
C ASP A 118 1.36 6.82 9.66
N LEU A 119 0.54 7.80 10.04
CA LEU A 119 -0.47 7.65 11.09
C LEU A 119 -1.58 6.66 10.71
N GLN A 120 -2.06 6.71 9.47
CA GLN A 120 -3.04 5.74 8.95
C GLN A 120 -2.49 4.30 8.99
N ARG A 121 -1.21 4.12 8.63
CA ARG A 121 -0.53 2.82 8.75
C ARG A 121 -0.40 2.36 10.20
N ALA A 122 -0.06 3.27 11.12
CA ALA A 122 0.02 2.95 12.54
C ALA A 122 -1.33 2.49 13.09
N LEU A 123 -2.43 3.18 12.75
CA LEU A 123 -3.78 2.78 13.12
C LEU A 123 -4.17 1.41 12.54
N SER A 124 -3.90 1.19 11.25
CA SER A 124 -4.14 -0.12 10.61
C SER A 124 -3.36 -1.24 11.29
N THR A 125 -2.14 -0.98 11.72
CA THR A 125 -1.27 -1.94 12.42
C THR A 125 -1.81 -2.27 13.80
N ALA A 126 -2.17 -1.25 14.58
CA ALA A 126 -2.77 -1.42 15.90
C ALA A 126 -4.09 -2.21 15.85
N ASN A 127 -4.96 -1.89 14.89
CA ASN A 127 -6.20 -2.62 14.67
C ASN A 127 -5.96 -4.09 14.29
N SER A 128 -4.98 -4.35 13.43
CA SER A 128 -4.61 -5.72 13.04
C SER A 128 -4.09 -6.53 14.22
N ALA A 129 -3.29 -5.91 15.10
CA ALA A 129 -2.81 -6.54 16.33
C ALA A 129 -3.96 -6.86 17.30
N LEU A 130 -4.86 -5.91 17.54
CA LEU A 130 -6.05 -6.11 18.39
C LEU A 130 -6.95 -7.22 17.84
N GLN A 131 -7.25 -7.23 16.54
CA GLN A 131 -8.04 -8.29 15.92
C GLN A 131 -7.38 -9.65 16.03
N LYS A 132 -6.07 -9.75 15.81
CA LYS A 132 -5.33 -11.00 15.97
C LYS A 132 -5.45 -11.52 17.41
N GLN A 133 -5.37 -10.63 18.39
CA GLN A 133 -5.51 -11.00 19.80
C GLN A 133 -6.93 -11.48 20.14
N HIS A 134 -7.97 -10.81 19.65
CA HIS A 134 -9.34 -11.27 19.83
C HIS A 134 -9.59 -12.65 19.21
N ARG A 135 -9.02 -12.92 18.03
CA ARG A 135 -9.10 -14.25 17.40
C ARG A 135 -8.43 -15.31 18.26
N LEU A 136 -7.23 -15.04 18.78
CA LEU A 136 -6.54 -15.96 19.69
C LEU A 136 -7.39 -16.28 20.93
N VAL A 137 -7.97 -15.26 21.58
CA VAL A 137 -8.87 -15.44 22.73
C VAL A 137 -10.08 -16.30 22.37
N SER A 138 -10.71 -16.04 21.22
CA SER A 138 -11.84 -16.83 20.72
C SER A 138 -11.45 -18.28 20.46
N ASP A 139 -10.32 -18.52 19.78
CA ASP A 139 -9.85 -19.85 19.39
C ASP A 139 -9.47 -20.70 20.61
N LEU A 140 -8.82 -20.09 21.61
CA LEU A 140 -8.52 -20.73 22.90
C LEU A 140 -9.80 -21.10 23.65
N ALA A 141 -10.77 -20.17 23.73
CA ALA A 141 -12.05 -20.44 24.36
C ALA A 141 -12.82 -21.59 23.67
N GLN A 142 -12.83 -21.63 22.34
CA GLN A 142 -13.43 -22.73 21.57
C GLN A 142 -12.70 -24.06 21.82
N SER A 143 -11.37 -24.05 21.86
CA SER A 143 -10.56 -25.24 22.13
C SER A 143 -10.83 -25.81 23.53
N ILE A 144 -10.97 -24.93 24.53
CA ILE A 144 -11.35 -25.33 25.89
C ILE A 144 -12.73 -25.98 25.91
N THR A 145 -13.72 -25.40 25.22
CA THR A 145 -15.07 -25.97 25.12
C THR A 145 -15.03 -27.35 24.45
N ALA A 146 -14.37 -27.49 23.31
CA ALA A 146 -14.25 -28.76 22.60
C ALA A 146 -13.57 -29.85 23.45
N LYS A 147 -12.52 -29.49 24.21
CA LYS A 147 -11.87 -30.44 25.13
C LYS A 147 -12.75 -30.80 26.32
N LYS A 148 -13.55 -29.87 26.85
CA LYS A 148 -14.54 -30.17 27.90
C LYS A 148 -15.61 -31.13 27.42
N GLU A 149 -16.07 -30.99 26.18
CA GLU A 149 -17.00 -31.94 25.55
C GLU A 149 -16.34 -33.33 25.37
N LEU A 150 -15.09 -33.37 24.91
CA LEU A 150 -14.34 -34.62 24.81
C LEU A 150 -14.14 -35.29 26.17
N LEU A 151 -13.85 -34.51 27.23
CA LEU A 151 -13.63 -35.02 28.59
C LEU A 151 -14.81 -35.82 29.12
N VAL A 152 -16.04 -35.47 28.73
CA VAL A 152 -17.27 -36.15 29.17
C VAL A 152 -17.73 -37.25 28.21
N ALA A 153 -17.02 -37.48 27.10
CA ALA A 153 -17.36 -38.52 26.14
C ALA A 153 -17.20 -39.93 26.72
N ASP A 154 -18.00 -40.85 26.18
CA ASP A 154 -17.91 -42.28 26.46
C ASP A 154 -16.66 -42.90 25.82
N GLY A 155 -16.20 -44.03 26.37
CA GLY A 155 -15.09 -44.80 25.80
C GLY A 155 -13.69 -44.35 26.20
N LEU A 156 -13.53 -43.21 26.88
CA LEU A 156 -12.22 -42.76 27.38
C LEU A 156 -11.78 -43.48 28.66
N VAL A 157 -10.51 -43.92 28.69
CA VAL A 157 -9.87 -44.46 29.88
C VAL A 157 -9.37 -43.34 30.81
N LYS A 158 -9.02 -43.69 32.05
CA LYS A 158 -8.61 -42.74 33.08
C LYS A 158 -7.46 -41.83 32.64
N ASP A 159 -6.41 -42.41 32.05
CA ASP A 159 -5.21 -41.66 31.68
C ASP A 159 -5.48 -40.65 30.55
N GLU A 160 -6.36 -40.99 29.60
CA GLU A 160 -6.82 -40.06 28.55
C GLU A 160 -7.61 -38.89 29.15
N ARG A 161 -8.46 -39.14 30.15
CA ARG A 161 -9.19 -38.08 30.86
C ARG A 161 -8.24 -37.15 31.63
N LEU A 162 -7.21 -37.71 32.26
CA LEU A 162 -6.18 -36.91 32.95
C LEU A 162 -5.38 -36.05 31.98
N ALA A 163 -5.05 -36.57 30.79
CA ALA A 163 -4.39 -35.79 29.74
C ALA A 163 -5.27 -34.63 29.25
N ILE A 164 -6.56 -34.87 29.00
CA ILE A 164 -7.51 -33.82 28.59
C ILE A 164 -7.65 -32.74 29.67
N LEU A 165 -7.70 -33.12 30.95
CA LEU A 165 -7.73 -32.17 32.06
C LEU A 165 -6.50 -31.26 32.08
N ALA A 166 -5.30 -31.85 31.95
CA ALA A 166 -4.05 -31.09 31.89
C ALA A 166 -4.03 -30.12 30.70
N ASP A 167 -4.51 -30.55 29.52
CA ASP A 167 -4.63 -29.68 28.35
C ASP A 167 -5.60 -28.51 28.58
N ILE A 168 -6.74 -28.76 29.23
CA ILE A 168 -7.71 -27.71 29.56
C ILE A 168 -7.09 -26.70 30.52
N GLU A 169 -6.36 -27.16 31.54
CA GLU A 169 -5.65 -26.29 32.48
C GLU A 169 -4.62 -25.41 31.78
N ALA A 170 -3.80 -25.99 30.90
CA ALA A 170 -2.85 -25.24 30.09
C ALA A 170 -3.53 -24.18 29.20
N LEU A 171 -4.59 -24.55 28.49
CA LEU A 171 -5.33 -23.61 27.63
C LEU A 171 -6.02 -22.49 28.43
N ASN A 172 -6.49 -22.76 29.66
CA ASN A 172 -7.06 -21.70 30.50
C ASN A 172 -6.01 -20.67 30.92
N ILE A 173 -4.77 -21.10 31.18
CA ILE A 173 -3.65 -20.19 31.45
C ILE A 173 -3.37 -19.34 30.21
N ASP A 174 -3.23 -19.97 29.04
CA ASP A 174 -3.01 -19.25 27.78
C ASP A 174 -4.15 -18.25 27.47
N LEU A 175 -5.41 -18.65 27.74
CA LEU A 175 -6.57 -17.78 27.55
C LEU A 175 -6.52 -16.57 28.48
N LEU A 176 -6.14 -16.76 29.74
CA LEU A 176 -6.00 -15.68 30.71
C LEU A 176 -4.92 -14.70 30.26
N ASP A 177 -3.74 -15.19 29.90
CA ASP A 177 -2.61 -14.39 29.43
C ASP A 177 -2.97 -13.62 28.15
N ALA A 178 -3.61 -14.29 27.19
CA ALA A 178 -4.07 -13.66 25.96
C ALA A 178 -5.11 -12.56 26.24
N SER A 179 -6.05 -12.80 27.15
CA SER A 179 -7.09 -11.82 27.51
C SER A 179 -6.52 -10.59 28.22
N GLN A 180 -5.47 -10.77 29.05
CA GLN A 180 -4.81 -9.66 29.75
C GLN A 180 -4.11 -8.66 28.82
N GLN A 181 -3.79 -9.06 27.58
CA GLN A 181 -3.17 -8.16 26.59
C GLN A 181 -4.17 -7.24 25.90
N LEU A 182 -5.47 -7.57 25.87
CA LEU A 182 -6.49 -6.80 25.15
C LEU A 182 -6.55 -5.33 25.58
N PRO A 183 -6.58 -4.96 26.89
CA PRO A 183 -6.67 -3.55 27.28
C PRO A 183 -5.47 -2.70 26.84
N LEU A 184 -4.30 -3.31 26.67
CA LEU A 184 -3.11 -2.62 26.14
C LEU A 184 -3.30 -2.30 24.66
N LEU A 185 -3.65 -3.30 23.85
CA LEU A 185 -3.89 -3.13 22.41
C LEU A 185 -5.05 -2.17 22.12
N GLU A 186 -6.12 -2.22 22.90
CA GLU A 186 -7.22 -1.26 22.80
C GLU A 186 -6.78 0.18 23.07
N ARG A 187 -5.87 0.39 24.04
CA ARG A 187 -5.29 1.72 24.29
C ARG A 187 -4.42 2.18 23.13
N GLU A 188 -3.69 1.28 22.49
CA GLU A 188 -2.86 1.60 21.31
C GLU A 188 -3.72 2.03 20.13
N VAL A 189 -4.81 1.31 19.85
CA VAL A 189 -5.79 1.70 18.82
C VAL A 189 -6.34 3.09 19.12
N ARG A 190 -6.86 3.33 20.34
CA ARG A 190 -7.40 4.65 20.72
C ARG A 190 -6.38 5.78 20.56
N ARG A 191 -5.11 5.53 20.93
CA ARG A 191 -4.03 6.53 20.74
C ARG A 191 -3.78 6.82 19.27
N ALA A 192 -3.73 5.79 18.43
CA ALA A 192 -3.53 5.94 16.99
C ALA A 192 -4.70 6.67 16.32
N GLU A 193 -5.94 6.37 16.70
CA GLU A 193 -7.14 7.08 16.25
C GLU A 193 -7.08 8.57 16.61
N HIS A 194 -6.74 8.87 17.86
CA HIS A 194 -6.68 10.25 18.34
C HIS A 194 -5.58 11.06 17.64
N ALA A 195 -4.42 10.44 17.41
CA ALA A 195 -3.32 11.06 16.68
C ALA A 195 -3.67 11.32 15.21
N LEU A 196 -4.34 10.36 14.55
CA LEU A 196 -4.82 10.51 13.18
C LEU A 196 -5.85 11.65 13.08
N ALA A 197 -6.87 11.64 13.95
CA ALA A 197 -7.91 12.67 13.95
C ALA A 197 -7.35 14.09 14.19
N GLN A 198 -6.39 14.22 15.11
CA GLN A 198 -5.71 15.50 15.36
C GLN A 198 -4.91 15.96 14.14
N ALA A 199 -4.19 15.05 13.46
CA ALA A 199 -3.47 15.38 12.24
C ALA A 199 -4.41 15.80 11.10
N GLU A 200 -5.54 15.11 10.92
CA GLU A 200 -6.55 15.49 9.92
C GLU A 200 -7.14 16.87 10.19
N GLN A 201 -7.40 17.21 11.45
CA GLN A 201 -7.87 18.53 11.85
C GLN A 201 -6.82 19.62 11.55
N ASN A 202 -5.56 19.38 11.91
CA ASN A 202 -4.45 20.32 11.68
C ASN A 202 -4.17 20.55 10.18
N LEU A 203 -4.48 19.55 9.35
CA LEU A 203 -4.26 19.56 7.90
C LEU A 203 -5.55 19.83 7.12
N SER A 204 -6.56 20.41 7.77
CA SER A 204 -7.87 20.71 7.16
C SER A 204 -7.77 21.65 5.97
N ASP A 205 -6.78 22.55 5.92
CA ASP A 205 -6.54 23.48 4.81
C ASP A 205 -6.23 22.78 3.46
N TYR A 206 -5.92 21.48 3.48
CA TYR A 206 -5.72 20.70 2.27
C TYR A 206 -7.02 20.21 1.63
N TYR A 207 -8.11 20.17 2.39
CA TYR A 207 -9.44 19.70 1.98
C TYR A 207 -10.31 20.87 1.50
#